data_AF-A0A350UNZ2-F1
#
_entry.id   AF-A0A350UNZ2-F1
#
_cell.length_a   1.000
_cell.length_b   1.000
_cell.length_c   1.000
_cell.angle_alpha   90.00
_cell.angle_beta   90.00
_cell.angle_gamma   90.00
#
_symmetry.space_group_name_H-M   'P 1'
#
loop_
_entity.id
_entity.type
_entity.pdbx_description
1 polymer ?
#
loop_
_entity_poly.entity_id
_entity_poly.type
_entity_poly.pdbx_seq_one_letter_code
_entity_poly.pdbx_strand_id
1 'polypeptide(L)'
;MARAGVAALPPGPVDEAAWHRLRRDLPEVSEKTLRTALRESGRPLAAVVEGVRQDTLPDLKRTLSALSAEYQAAAPPRRRTLRALVITAKTHADLAARSRRLRPQKHDLKLEMALWIRAWLLNPALFPAWAELRERQASGSSSTVTN
;
A
#
# COMPACT_ATOMS: atom_id res chain seq x y z
N MET A 1 -9.08 -2.35 -22.80
CA MET A 1 -7.73 -1.80 -23.08
C MET A 1 -6.74 -2.10 -21.95
N ALA A 2 -6.95 -1.64 -20.72
CA ALA A 2 -6.01 -1.89 -19.60
C ALA A 2 -5.65 -3.37 -19.36
N ARG A 3 -6.65 -4.27 -19.23
CA ARG A 3 -6.41 -5.72 -19.03
C ARG A 3 -5.67 -6.37 -20.20
N ALA A 4 -5.98 -5.96 -21.44
CA ALA A 4 -5.30 -6.47 -22.64
C ALA A 4 -3.83 -6.02 -22.68
N GLY A 5 -3.54 -4.77 -22.33
CA GLY A 5 -2.15 -4.29 -22.24
C GLY A 5 -1.36 -4.98 -21.13
N VAL A 6 -1.97 -5.24 -19.97
CA VAL A 6 -1.35 -6.02 -18.89
C VAL A 6 -1.09 -7.48 -19.32
N ALA A 7 -2.02 -8.09 -20.06
CA ALA A 7 -1.85 -9.45 -20.58
C ALA A 7 -0.73 -9.56 -21.63
N ALA A 8 -0.44 -8.47 -22.36
CA ALA A 8 0.63 -8.41 -23.35
C ALA A 8 2.03 -8.24 -22.74
N LEU A 9 2.16 -8.01 -21.43
CA LEU A 9 3.46 -7.92 -20.78
C LEU A 9 4.19 -9.29 -20.77
N PRO A 10 5.51 -9.33 -21.00
CA PRO A 10 6.31 -10.57 -20.88
C PRO A 10 6.06 -11.27 -19.54
N PRO A 11 6.12 -12.60 -19.43
CA PRO A 11 5.87 -13.31 -18.18
C PRO A 11 6.87 -12.91 -17.08
N GLY A 12 6.45 -12.96 -15.81
CA GLY A 12 7.28 -12.62 -14.65
C GLY A 12 6.73 -11.47 -13.78
N PRO A 13 7.51 -11.01 -12.78
CA PRO A 13 7.12 -9.89 -11.94
C PRO A 13 7.02 -8.59 -12.73
N VAL A 14 6.05 -7.74 -12.40
CA VAL A 14 5.90 -6.42 -13.02
C VAL A 14 6.69 -5.39 -12.20
N ASP A 15 7.79 -4.93 -12.76
CA ASP A 15 8.69 -3.91 -12.21
C ASP A 15 8.36 -2.50 -12.74
N GLU A 16 9.13 -1.50 -12.34
CA GLU A 16 8.88 -0.13 -12.81
C GLU A 16 9.11 0.04 -14.31
N ALA A 17 10.02 -0.72 -14.92
CA ALA A 17 10.26 -0.63 -16.36
C ALA A 17 9.03 -1.09 -17.14
N ALA A 18 8.41 -2.20 -16.72
CA ALA A 18 7.14 -2.67 -17.26
C ALA A 18 6.00 -1.69 -16.98
N TRP A 19 5.95 -1.09 -15.79
CA TRP A 19 4.98 -0.04 -15.46
C TRP A 19 5.12 1.19 -16.38
N HIS A 20 6.33 1.69 -16.58
CA HIS A 20 6.59 2.83 -17.47
C HIS A 20 6.27 2.52 -18.92
N ARG A 21 6.52 1.28 -19.36
CA ARG A 21 6.09 0.80 -20.68
C ARG A 21 4.57 0.85 -20.82
N LEU A 22 3.83 0.26 -19.89
CA LEU A 22 2.36 0.33 -19.88
C LEU A 22 1.84 1.77 -19.91
N ARG A 23 2.46 2.67 -19.14
CA ARG A 23 2.07 4.09 -19.08
C ARG A 23 2.28 4.83 -20.39
N ARG A 24 3.33 4.48 -21.14
CA ARG A 24 3.61 5.06 -22.45
C ARG A 24 2.71 4.49 -23.54
N ASP A 25 2.48 3.18 -23.49
CA ASP A 25 1.74 2.47 -24.53
C ASP A 25 0.22 2.63 -24.39
N LEU A 26 -0.26 3.03 -23.21
CA LEU A 26 -1.68 3.32 -22.90
C LEU A 26 -1.85 4.70 -22.25
N PRO A 27 -1.54 5.81 -22.94
CA PRO A 27 -1.54 7.15 -22.36
C PRO A 27 -2.93 7.62 -21.89
N GLU A 28 -4.00 7.12 -22.51
CA GLU A 28 -5.40 7.43 -22.18
C GLU A 28 -5.90 6.72 -20.93
N VAL A 29 -5.20 5.68 -20.46
CA VAL A 29 -5.60 4.91 -19.28
C VAL A 29 -5.00 5.53 -18.01
N SER A 30 -5.87 5.87 -17.05
CA SER A 30 -5.42 6.40 -15.75
C SER A 30 -4.51 5.42 -14.99
N GLU A 31 -3.58 5.95 -14.19
CA GLU A 31 -2.73 5.11 -13.34
C GLU A 31 -3.52 4.20 -12.41
N LYS A 32 -4.63 4.71 -11.87
CA LYS A 32 -5.50 3.94 -10.99
C LYS A 32 -6.06 2.72 -11.71
N THR A 33 -6.52 2.90 -12.94
CA THR A 33 -7.06 1.82 -13.78
C THR A 33 -5.98 0.81 -14.13
N LEU A 34 -4.77 1.25 -14.48
CA LEU A 34 -3.64 0.35 -14.74
C LEU A 34 -3.22 -0.45 -13.50
N ARG A 35 -3.09 0.19 -12.33
CA ARG A 35 -2.78 -0.51 -11.07
C ARG A 35 -3.86 -1.52 -10.70
N THR A 36 -5.12 -1.19 -10.95
CA THR A 36 -6.24 -2.12 -10.71
C THR A 36 -6.12 -3.35 -11.63
N ALA A 37 -5.90 -3.15 -12.93
CA ALA A 37 -5.71 -4.24 -13.87
C ALA A 37 -4.48 -5.12 -13.55
N LEU A 38 -3.38 -4.52 -13.09
CA LEU A 38 -2.19 -5.25 -12.64
C LEU A 38 -2.47 -6.12 -11.41
N ARG A 39 -3.20 -5.60 -10.42
CA ARG A 39 -3.57 -6.36 -9.22
C ARG A 39 -4.53 -7.51 -9.55
N GLU A 40 -5.49 -7.27 -10.44
CA GLU A 40 -6.42 -8.29 -10.92
C GLU A 40 -5.75 -9.38 -11.76
N SER A 41 -4.58 -9.11 -12.34
CA SER A 41 -3.85 -10.09 -13.17
C SER A 41 -3.24 -11.24 -12.37
N GLY A 42 -3.17 -11.13 -11.03
CA GLY A 42 -2.54 -12.13 -10.17
C GLY A 42 -1.00 -12.21 -10.28
N ARG A 43 -0.39 -11.35 -11.10
CA ARG A 43 1.06 -11.32 -11.30
C ARG A 43 1.77 -10.71 -10.09
N PRO A 44 2.95 -11.21 -9.71
CA PRO A 44 3.77 -10.54 -8.70
C PRO A 44 4.10 -9.12 -9.16
N LEU A 45 3.98 -8.14 -8.25
CA LEU A 45 4.27 -6.73 -8.52
C LEU A 45 5.45 -6.29 -7.65
N ALA A 46 6.37 -5.50 -8.20
CA ALA A 46 7.35 -4.79 -7.37
C ALA A 46 6.63 -3.86 -6.39
N ALA A 47 7.17 -3.68 -5.18
CA ALA A 47 6.50 -2.97 -4.09
C ALA A 47 6.06 -1.55 -4.49
N VAL A 48 6.89 -0.83 -5.25
CA VAL A 48 6.56 0.51 -5.75
C VAL A 48 5.50 0.53 -6.85
N VAL A 49 5.40 -0.53 -7.65
CA VAL A 49 4.37 -0.69 -8.69
C VAL A 49 3.03 -1.01 -8.05
N GLU A 50 3.04 -1.91 -7.08
CA GLU A 50 1.88 -2.25 -6.28
C GLU A 50 1.37 -1.04 -5.49
N GLY A 51 2.28 -0.26 -4.93
CA GLY A 51 2.00 0.90 -4.10
C GLY A 51 1.44 0.53 -2.72
N VAL A 52 0.98 1.53 -1.97
CA VAL A 52 0.41 1.35 -0.63
C VAL A 52 -1.06 0.93 -0.75
N ARG A 53 -1.39 -0.31 -0.42
CA ARG A 53 -2.77 -0.82 -0.52
C ARG A 53 -3.56 -0.53 0.75
N GLN A 54 -4.61 0.28 0.62
CA GLN A 54 -5.45 0.75 1.75
C GLN A 54 -6.87 0.14 1.72
N ASP A 55 -6.99 -1.05 1.14
CA ASP A 55 -8.25 -1.79 1.03
C ASP A 55 -8.57 -2.50 2.34
N THR A 56 -7.58 -3.20 2.90
CA THR A 56 -7.64 -3.95 4.15
C THR A 56 -6.38 -3.72 4.99
N LEU A 57 -6.44 -3.92 6.31
CA LEU A 57 -5.24 -3.84 7.15
C LEU A 57 -4.17 -4.88 6.76
N PRO A 58 -4.52 -6.15 6.45
CA PRO A 58 -3.54 -7.12 5.95
C PRO A 58 -2.83 -6.68 4.66
N ASP A 59 -3.56 -6.13 3.68
CA ASP A 59 -2.96 -5.61 2.45
C ASP A 59 -2.02 -4.42 2.74
N LEU A 60 -2.45 -3.55 3.65
CA LEU A 60 -1.65 -2.41 4.08
C LEU A 60 -0.37 -2.85 4.78
N LYS A 61 -0.48 -3.81 5.71
CA LYS A 61 0.67 -4.45 6.40
C LYS A 61 1.68 -4.94 5.38
N ARG A 62 1.22 -5.79 4.47
CA ARG A 62 2.08 -6.48 3.50
C ARG A 62 2.80 -5.49 2.61
N THR A 63 2.08 -4.50 2.06
CA THR A 63 2.67 -3.51 1.14
C THR A 63 3.62 -2.55 1.85
N LEU A 64 3.29 -2.07 3.05
CA LEU A 64 4.20 -1.23 3.84
C LEU A 64 5.44 -2.01 4.31
N SER A 65 5.31 -3.27 4.70
CA SER A 65 6.45 -4.13 5.05
C SER A 65 7.36 -4.41 3.86
N ALA A 66 6.82 -4.63 2.67
CA ALA A 66 7.60 -4.75 1.44
C ALA A 66 8.39 -3.45 1.15
N LEU A 67 7.75 -2.29 1.30
CA LEU A 67 8.42 -1.00 1.17
C LEU A 67 9.46 -0.76 2.28
N SER A 68 9.26 -1.28 3.49
CA SER A 68 10.25 -1.22 4.57
C SER A 68 11.51 -2.01 4.24
N ALA A 69 11.38 -3.22 3.67
CA ALA A 69 12.50 -4.02 3.24
C ALA A 69 13.31 -3.31 2.14
N GLU A 70 12.60 -2.76 1.14
CA GLU A 70 13.24 -2.00 0.07
C GLU A 70 13.92 -0.71 0.59
N TYR A 71 13.26 0.02 1.50
CA TYR A 71 13.80 1.24 2.09
C TYR A 71 15.11 1.00 2.84
N GLN A 72 15.22 -0.13 3.57
CA GLN A 72 16.42 -0.49 4.29
C GLN A 72 17.60 -0.75 3.34
N ALA A 73 17.36 -1.52 2.28
CA ALA A 73 18.38 -1.85 1.27
C ALA A 73 18.72 -0.68 0.33
N ALA A 74 17.85 0.32 0.21
CA ALA A 74 17.97 1.41 -0.74
C ALA A 74 19.04 2.46 -0.36
N ALA A 75 19.72 3.00 -1.38
CA ALA A 75 20.52 4.22 -1.27
C ALA A 75 19.64 5.47 -1.03
N PRO A 76 20.21 6.60 -0.55
CA PRO A 76 19.44 7.80 -0.19
C PRO A 76 18.48 8.33 -1.27
N PRO A 77 18.82 8.40 -2.57
CA PRO A 77 17.88 8.84 -3.59
C PRO A 77 16.65 7.95 -3.68
N ARG A 78 16.84 6.62 -3.63
CA ARG A 78 15.76 5.65 -3.69
C ARG A 78 14.88 5.70 -2.44
N ARG A 79 15.48 5.89 -1.26
CA ARG A 79 14.74 6.12 0.00
C ARG A 79 13.80 7.33 -0.08
N ARG A 80 14.20 8.41 -0.76
CA ARG A 80 13.33 9.59 -0.96
C ARG A 80 12.13 9.26 -1.84
N THR A 81 12.33 8.52 -2.93
CA THR A 81 11.24 8.05 -3.80
C THR A 81 10.24 7.20 -3.03
N LEU A 82 10.72 6.25 -2.22
CA LEU A 82 9.86 5.41 -1.38
C LEU A 82 9.08 6.22 -0.34
N ARG A 83 9.73 7.20 0.31
CA ARG A 83 9.02 8.11 1.23
C ARG A 83 7.98 8.96 0.51
N ALA A 84 8.26 9.48 -0.68
CA ALA A 84 7.32 10.28 -1.45
C ALA A 84 6.05 9.48 -1.78
N LEU A 85 6.21 8.21 -2.19
CA LEU A 85 5.10 7.28 -2.42
C LEU A 85 4.21 7.13 -1.18
N VAL A 86 4.81 6.91 0.00
CA VAL A 86 4.06 6.72 1.25
C VAL A 86 3.44 8.04 1.76
N ILE A 87 4.06 9.19 1.48
CA ILE A 87 3.46 10.52 1.78
C ILE A 87 2.20 10.73 0.93
N THR A 88 2.22 10.40 -0.36
CA THR A 88 1.02 10.47 -1.20
C THR A 88 -0.08 9.56 -0.65
N ALA A 89 0.27 8.35 -0.23
CA ALA A 89 -0.64 7.42 0.42
C ALA A 89 -1.24 7.99 1.72
N LYS A 90 -0.43 8.67 2.56
CA LYS A 90 -0.88 9.36 3.78
C LYS A 90 -1.92 10.42 3.47
N THR A 91 -1.70 11.25 2.45
CA THR A 91 -2.67 12.28 2.04
C THR A 91 -4.03 11.67 1.72
N HIS A 92 -4.06 10.55 0.98
CA HIS A 92 -5.31 9.83 0.68
C HIS A 92 -5.95 9.22 1.94
N ALA A 93 -5.16 8.65 2.84
CA ALA A 93 -5.65 8.06 4.09
C ALA A 93 -6.24 9.13 5.03
N ASP A 94 -5.55 10.27 5.18
CA ASP A 94 -6.02 11.40 5.98
C ASP A 94 -7.34 11.96 5.42
N LEU A 95 -7.45 12.08 4.09
CA LEU A 95 -8.69 12.52 3.45
C LEU A 95 -9.84 11.52 3.69
N ALA A 96 -9.56 10.22 3.57
CA ALA A 96 -10.55 9.18 3.80
C ALA A 96 -11.03 9.14 5.25
N ALA A 97 -10.10 9.29 6.22
CA ALA A 97 -10.41 9.29 7.64
C ALA A 97 -11.24 10.52 8.07
N ARG A 98 -11.09 11.66 7.41
CA ARG A 98 -11.90 12.88 7.68
C ARG A 98 -13.32 12.83 7.15
N SER A 99 -13.69 11.79 6.40
CA SER A 99 -15.00 11.72 5.75
C SER A 99 -16.12 11.50 6.77
N ARG A 100 -16.95 12.54 6.95
CA ARG A 100 -18.15 12.52 7.83
C ARG A 100 -19.27 11.59 7.36
N ARG A 101 -19.15 11.02 6.15
CA ARG A 101 -20.16 10.14 5.54
C ARG A 101 -19.94 8.66 5.86
N LEU A 102 -18.89 8.33 6.61
CA LEU A 102 -18.55 6.95 6.94
C LEU A 102 -19.34 6.46 8.16
N ARG A 103 -19.79 5.20 8.09
CA ARG A 103 -20.29 4.49 9.28
C ARG A 103 -19.15 4.37 10.31
N PRO A 104 -19.44 4.34 11.63
CA PRO A 104 -18.41 4.32 12.69
C PRO A 104 -17.31 3.28 12.48
N GLN A 105 -17.68 2.02 12.25
CA GLN A 105 -16.71 0.93 12.00
C GLN A 105 -15.77 1.20 10.82
N LYS A 106 -16.31 1.79 9.74
CA LYS A 106 -15.52 2.12 8.55
C LYS A 106 -14.63 3.34 8.79
N HIS A 107 -15.06 4.27 9.62
CA HIS A 107 -14.27 5.41 10.04
C HIS A 107 -13.07 4.96 10.91
N ASP A 108 -13.30 4.08 11.89
CA ASP A 108 -12.25 3.55 12.76
C ASP A 108 -11.19 2.78 11.97
N LEU A 109 -11.62 1.97 10.99
CA LEU A 109 -10.70 1.31 10.06
C LEU A 109 -9.83 2.32 9.29
N LYS A 110 -10.40 3.44 8.83
CA LYS A 110 -9.64 4.47 8.11
C LYS A 110 -8.68 5.25 9.01
N LEU A 111 -9.04 5.48 10.27
CA LEU A 111 -8.12 6.04 11.25
C LEU A 111 -6.95 5.09 11.53
N GLU A 112 -7.22 3.80 11.71
CA GLU A 112 -6.19 2.79 11.95
C GLU A 112 -5.24 2.69 10.73
N MET A 113 -5.77 2.66 9.50
CA MET A 113 -4.93 2.71 8.30
C MET A 113 -4.05 3.97 8.23
N ALA A 114 -4.59 5.14 8.57
CA ALA A 114 -3.82 6.38 8.61
C ALA A 114 -2.73 6.34 9.70
N LEU A 115 -3.00 5.74 10.85
CA LEU A 115 -2.03 5.52 11.91
C LEU A 115 -0.86 4.63 11.43
N TRP A 116 -1.16 3.53 10.74
CA TRP A 116 -0.14 2.61 10.21
C TRP A 116 0.78 3.29 9.20
N ILE A 117 0.22 4.09 8.30
CA ILE A 117 1.00 4.86 7.32
C ILE A 117 1.91 5.88 8.02
N ARG A 118 1.43 6.55 9.08
CA ARG A 118 2.24 7.49 9.87
C ARG A 118 3.34 6.78 10.64
N ALA A 119 3.07 5.59 11.20
CA ALA A 119 4.08 4.78 11.88
C ALA A 119 5.21 4.39 10.91
N TRP A 120 4.87 4.01 9.67
CA TRP A 120 5.88 3.78 8.64
C TRP A 120 6.71 5.04 8.33
N LEU A 121 6.07 6.19 8.20
CA LEU A 121 6.78 7.45 7.90
C LEU A 121 7.68 7.93 9.04
N LEU A 122 7.37 7.57 10.29
CA LEU A 122 8.19 7.84 11.46
C LEU A 122 9.47 6.99 11.42
N ASN A 123 9.34 5.68 11.26
CA ASN A 123 10.49 4.78 11.14
C ASN A 123 10.15 3.56 10.26
N PRO A 124 10.54 3.56 8.97
CA PRO A 124 10.24 2.45 8.06
C PRO A 124 10.80 1.11 8.52
N ALA A 125 11.98 1.10 9.16
CA ALA A 125 12.63 -0.14 9.59
C ALA A 125 11.89 -0.83 10.76
N LEU A 126 11.28 -0.04 11.65
CA LEU A 126 10.53 -0.56 12.80
C LEU A 126 9.09 -0.94 12.49
N PHE A 127 8.54 -0.46 11.37
CA PHE A 127 7.14 -0.66 11.02
C PHE A 127 6.68 -2.13 11.07
N PRO A 128 7.40 -3.12 10.49
CA PRO A 128 6.92 -4.50 10.48
C PRO A 128 6.70 -5.04 11.89
N ALA A 129 7.67 -4.84 12.80
CA ALA A 129 7.57 -5.28 14.19
C ALA A 129 6.46 -4.53 14.95
N TRP A 130 6.32 -3.22 14.71
CA TRP A 130 5.25 -2.41 15.29
C TRP A 130 3.86 -2.89 14.85
N ALA A 131 3.67 -3.22 13.58
CA ALA A 131 2.38 -3.69 13.05
C ALA A 131 1.96 -5.03 13.68
N GLU A 132 2.90 -5.98 13.85
CA GLU A 132 2.64 -7.25 14.54
C GLU A 132 2.20 -7.06 16.00
N LEU A 133 2.79 -6.10 16.71
CA LEU A 133 2.39 -5.77 18.08
C LEU A 133 0.99 -5.13 18.11
N ARG A 134 0.71 -4.24 17.16
CA ARG A 134 -0.58 -3.55 17.05
C ARG A 134 -1.73 -4.51 16.77
N GLU A 135 -1.54 -5.49 15.88
CA GLU A 135 -2.53 -6.53 15.59
C GLU A 135 -2.79 -7.44 16.81
N ARG A 136 -1.73 -7.80 17.54
CA ARG A 136 -1.87 -8.58 18.79
C ARG A 136 -2.65 -7.82 19.86
N GLN A 137 -2.43 -6.51 20.00
CA GLN A 137 -3.21 -5.67 20.90
C GLN A 137 -4.69 -5.61 20.48
N ALA A 138 -4.99 -5.45 19.19
CA ALA A 138 -6.35 -5.43 18.70
C ALA A 138 -7.09 -6.77 18.91
N SER A 139 -6.38 -7.89 18.78
CA SER A 139 -6.94 -9.24 18.97
C SER A 139 -7.07 -9.60 20.47
N GLY A 140 -6.09 -9.21 21.29
CA GLY A 140 -6.07 -9.45 22.73
C GLY A 140 -7.13 -8.66 23.51
N SER A 141 -7.41 -7.43 23.10
CA SER A 141 -8.52 -6.62 23.66
C SER A 141 -9.90 -7.21 23.38
N SER A 142 -10.03 -8.14 22.42
CA SER A 142 -11.28 -8.86 22.17
C SER A 142 -11.50 -10.05 23.12
N SER A 143 -10.49 -10.44 23.90
CA SER A 143 -10.52 -11.64 24.77
C SER A 143 -10.65 -11.34 26.26
N THR A 144 -10.67 -10.06 26.67
CA THR A 144 -10.64 -9.63 28.09
C THR A 144 -11.97 -9.16 28.68
N VAL A 145 -13.11 -9.58 28.11
CA VAL A 145 -14.43 -9.36 28.72
C VAL A 145 -15.11 -10.71 28.98
N THR A 146 -14.57 -11.50 29.91
CA THR A 146 -15.33 -12.50 30.69
C THR A 146 -14.57 -12.80 31.98
N ASN A 147 -14.80 -11.99 33.02
CA ASN A 147 -14.92 -12.41 34.42
C ASN A 147 -15.30 -11.20 35.28
#